data_AF-A0A9E3GAL5-F1
#
_entry.id   AF-A0A9E3GAL5-F1
#
_cell.length_a   1.000
_cell.length_b   1.000
_cell.length_c   1.000
_cell.angle_alpha   90.00
_cell.angle_beta   90.00
_cell.angle_gamma   90.00
#
_symmetry.space_group_name_H-M   'P 1'
#
loop_
_entity.id
_entity.type
_entity.pdbx_description
1 polymer ?
#
loop_
_entity_poly.entity_id
_entity_poly.type
_entity_poly.pdbx_seq_one_letter_code
_entity_poly.pdbx_strand_id
1 'polypeptide(L)' 'PRVEFLHLRGSPEVIARRLGARSGHFMPPALLASQLDTLEPLGDNESGVSVDVDQDVAAIVDAFLARNR' A
#
# COMPACT_ATOMS: atom_id res chain seq x y z
N PRO A 1 -3.49 -24.19 -1.12
CA PRO A 1 -3.71 -22.78 -0.72
C PRO A 1 -3.25 -21.83 -1.84
N ARG A 2 -4.08 -20.86 -2.24
CA ARG A 2 -3.71 -19.77 -3.16
C ARG A 2 -3.49 -18.50 -2.34
N VAL A 3 -2.46 -17.73 -2.65
CA VAL A 3 -2.15 -16.42 -2.05
C VAL A 3 -2.30 -15.36 -3.13
N GLU A 4 -2.94 -14.25 -2.79
CA GLU A 4 -3.09 -13.08 -3.67
C GLU A 4 -2.54 -11.85 -2.93
N PHE A 5 -1.72 -11.05 -3.63
CA PHE A 5 -1.14 -9.83 -3.07
C PHE A 5 -1.99 -8.61 -3.41
N LEU A 6 -2.20 -7.74 -2.42
CA LEU A 6 -2.65 -6.36 -2.62
C LEU A 6 -1.49 -5.43 -2.30
N HIS A 7 -0.83 -4.93 -3.34
CA HIS A 7 0.24 -3.95 -3.19
C HIS A 7 -0.35 -2.54 -3.14
N LEU A 8 -0.30 -1.95 -1.95
CA LEU A 8 -0.75 -0.58 -1.69
C LEU A 8 0.35 0.41 -2.07
N ARG A 9 0.24 1.01 -3.27
CA ARG A 9 1.24 1.93 -3.82
C ARG A 9 0.85 3.38 -3.55
N GLY A 10 1.78 4.22 -3.12
CA GLY A 10 1.56 5.66 -3.01
C GLY A 10 2.87 6.44 -3.08
N SER A 11 2.78 7.75 -3.29
CA SER A 11 3.96 8.59 -3.21
C SER A 11 4.46 8.70 -1.76
N PRO A 12 5.76 8.97 -1.53
CA PRO A 12 6.30 9.19 -0.19
C PRO A 12 5.51 10.24 0.60
N GLU A 13 5.08 11.30 -0.07
CA GLU A 13 4.33 12.42 0.52
C GLU A 13 2.93 11.99 0.99
N VAL A 14 2.22 11.21 0.16
CA VAL A 14 0.90 10.66 0.52
C VAL A 14 1.01 9.76 1.74
N ILE A 15 2.02 8.88 1.76
CA ILE A 15 2.23 7.93 2.86
C ILE A 15 2.64 8.67 4.14
N ALA A 16 3.56 9.63 4.07
CA ALA A 16 3.99 10.43 5.20
C ALA A 16 2.83 11.23 5.82
N ARG A 17 2.00 11.87 4.98
CA ARG A 17 0.80 12.59 5.43
C ARG A 17 -0.17 11.66 6.18
N ARG A 18 -0.43 10.47 5.66
CA ARG A 18 -1.33 9.49 6.29
C ARG A 18 -0.76 8.95 7.59
N LEU A 19 0.54 8.67 7.65
CA LEU A 19 1.21 8.23 8.88
C LEU A 19 1.12 9.31 9.98
N GLY A 20 1.39 10.58 9.63
CA GLY A 20 1.32 11.70 10.57
C GLY A 20 -0.08 11.98 11.14
N ALA A 21 -1.13 11.62 10.41
CA ALA A 21 -2.51 11.79 10.87
C ALA A 21 -2.98 10.70 11.85
N ARG A 22 -2.22 9.61 12.02
CA ARG A 22 -2.60 8.49 12.91
C ARG A 22 -2.22 8.81 14.35
N SER A 23 -3.20 8.72 15.26
CA SER A 23 -2.96 8.74 16.70
C SER A 23 -2.55 7.35 17.20
N GLY A 24 -1.31 7.20 17.66
CA GLY A 24 -0.78 5.95 18.23
C GLY A 24 0.59 5.59 17.68
N HIS A 25 1.53 5.23 18.58
CA HIS A 25 2.91 4.91 18.23
C HIS A 25 3.00 3.57 17.48
N PHE A 26 2.91 3.61 16.16
CA PHE A 26 3.33 2.48 15.33
C PHE A 26 4.10 3.02 14.13
N MET A 27 5.42 2.84 14.18
CA MET A 27 6.45 3.29 13.22
C MET A 27 6.91 4.76 13.35
N PRO A 28 8.19 5.00 13.69
CA PRO A 28 8.81 6.31 13.52
C PRO A 28 8.79 6.72 12.03
N PRO A 29 8.43 7.97 11.69
CA PRO A 29 8.45 8.48 10.31
C PRO A 29 9.81 8.29 9.61
N ALA A 30 10.90 8.26 10.39
CA ALA A 30 12.26 8.05 9.89
C ALA A 30 12.46 6.69 9.17
N LEU A 31 11.62 5.69 9.42
CA LEU A 31 11.71 4.38 8.77
C LEU A 31 11.04 4.33 7.39
N LEU A 32 10.23 5.34 7.03
CA LEU A 32 9.50 5.35 5.76
C LEU A 32 10.45 5.31 4.56
N ALA A 33 11.53 6.09 4.60
CA ALA A 33 12.52 6.12 3.52
C ALA A 33 13.13 4.72 3.28
N SER A 34 13.63 4.07 4.34
CA SER A 34 14.20 2.71 4.22
C SER A 34 13.19 1.66 3.74
N GLN A 35 11.91 1.80 4.09
CA GLN A 35 10.86 0.89 3.62
C GLN A 35 10.62 1.05 2.13
N LEU A 36 10.56 2.30 1.64
CA LEU A 36 10.38 2.59 0.22
C LEU A 36 11.59 2.13 -0.61
N ASP A 37 12.81 2.32 -0.09
CA ASP A 37 14.04 1.85 -0.76
C ASP A 37 14.10 0.32 -0.85
N THR A 38 13.51 -0.40 0.10
CA THR A 38 13.48 -1.87 0.11
C THR A 38 12.31 -2.43 -0.71
N LEU A 39 11.28 -1.64 -0.99
CA LEU A 39 10.05 -2.11 -1.61
C LEU A 39 10.24 -2.38 -3.10
N GLU A 40 10.15 -3.65 -3.48
CA GLU A 40 10.13 -4.08 -4.87
C GLU A 40 8.68 -4.11 -5.41
N PRO A 41 8.41 -3.61 -6.63
CA PRO A 41 7.10 -3.79 -7.27
C PRO A 41 6.74 -5.26 -7.44
N LEU A 42 5.44 -5.57 -7.49
CA LEU A 42 4.98 -6.91 -7.88
C LEU A 42 5.51 -7.25 -9.27
N GLY A 43 6.13 -8.43 -9.38
CA GLY A 43 6.59 -8.99 -10.64
C GLY A 43 5.43 -9.56 -11.47
N ASP A 44 5.63 -9.68 -12.78
CA ASP A 44 4.59 -10.11 -13.73
C ASP A 44 4.08 -11.54 -13.49
N ASN A 45 4.84 -12.36 -12.76
CA ASN A 45 4.51 -13.74 -12.42
C ASN A 45 3.90 -13.90 -11.02
N GLU A 46 3.73 -12.80 -10.28
CA GLU A 46 3.12 -12.82 -8.95
C GLU A 46 1.61 -12.61 -9.05
N SER A 47 0.85 -13.40 -8.29
CA SER A 47 -0.61 -13.26 -8.24
C SER A 47 -0.97 -12.09 -7.32
N GLY A 48 -1.39 -10.98 -7.91
CA GLY A 48 -1.79 -9.81 -7.15
C GLY A 48 -2.04 -8.57 -8.00
N VAL A 49 -2.43 -7.50 -7.31
CA VAL A 49 -2.77 -6.22 -7.93
C VAL A 49 -2.16 -5.07 -7.14
N SER A 50 -1.72 -4.04 -7.86
CA SER A 50 -1.32 -2.77 -7.26
C SER A 50 -2.48 -1.78 -7.29
N VAL A 51 -2.75 -1.11 -6.16
CA VAL A 51 -3.80 -0.09 -6.01
C VAL A 51 -3.18 1.17 -5.40
N ASP A 52 -3.54 2.34 -5.96
CA ASP A 52 -3.11 3.64 -5.43
C ASP A 52 -3.74 3.90 -4.07
N VAL A 53 -2.95 4.30 -3.08
CA VAL A 53 -3.46 4.65 -1.76
C VAL A 53 -3.95 6.09 -1.67
N ASP A 54 -3.77 6.98 -2.65
CA ASP A 54 -4.26 8.37 -2.56
C ASP A 54 -5.78 8.52 -2.78
N GLN A 55 -6.54 7.62 -2.16
CA GLN A 55 -8.00 7.56 -2.15
C GLN A 55 -8.47 7.05 -0.79
N ASP A 56 -9.77 7.14 -0.50
CA ASP A 56 -10.30 6.61 0.77
C ASP A 56 -10.22 5.07 0.83
N VAL A 57 -10.37 4.52 2.04
CA VAL A 57 -10.25 3.08 2.27
C VAL A 57 -11.32 2.28 1.53
N ALA A 58 -12.54 2.80 1.39
CA ALA A 58 -13.62 2.09 0.72
C ALA A 58 -13.30 1.93 -0.78
N ALA A 59 -12.80 3.00 -1.41
CA ALA A 59 -12.39 2.96 -2.81
C ALA A 59 -11.23 1.98 -3.07
N ILE A 60 -10.26 1.87 -2.15
CA ILE A 60 -9.18 0.86 -2.23
C ILE A 60 -9.77 -0.57 -2.19
N VAL A 61 -10.70 -0.81 -1.26
CA VAL A 61 -11.34 -2.13 -1.11
C VAL A 61 -12.14 -2.48 -2.36
N ASP A 62 -12.93 -1.54 -2.89
CA ASP A 62 -13.71 -1.75 -4.11
C ASP A 62 -12.82 -2.04 -5.31
N ALA A 63 -11.70 -1.33 -5.46
CA ALA A 63 -10.73 -1.56 -6.53
C ALA A 63 -10.12 -2.97 -6.47
N PHE A 64 -9.83 -3.48 -5.26
CA PHE A 64 -9.31 -4.84 -5.08
C PHE A 64 -10.38 -5.90 -5.39
N LEU A 65 -11.60 -5.72 -4.88
CA LEU A 65 -12.70 -6.66 -5.10
C LEU A 65 -13.13 -6.73 -6.58
N ALA A 66 -13.10 -5.61 -7.30
CA ALA A 66 -13.45 -5.56 -8.72
C ALA A 66 -12.48 -6.36 -9.61
N ARG A 67 -11.21 -6.48 -9.21
CA ARG A 67 -10.18 -7.22 -9.97
C ARG A 67 -10.07 -8.69 -9.62
N ASN A 68 -10.53 -9.09 -8.44
CA ASN A 68 -10.42 -10.46 -7.91
C ASN A 68 -11.76 -11.21 -7.85
N ARG A 69 -12.75 -10.76 -8.62
CA ARG A 69 -13.97 -11.51 -8.90
C ARG A 69 -13.80 -12.46 -10.08
#